data_AF-A0AAW0RW22-F1
#
_entry.id   AF-A0AAW0RW22-F1
#
_cell.length_a   1.000
_cell.length_b   1.000
_cell.length_c   1.000
_cell.angle_alpha   90.00
_cell.angle_beta   90.00
_cell.angle_gamma   90.00
#
_symmetry.space_group_name_H-M   'P 1'
#
loop_
_entity.id
_entity.type
_entity.pdbx_description
1 polymer ?
#
loop_
_entity_poly.entity_id
_entity_poly.type
_entity_poly.pdbx_seq_one_letter_code
_entity_poly.pdbx_strand_id
1 'polypeptide(L)'
;MTARSSSDPRQLQELLGINMASVFIAIWTLTGTIAIAFSFAWKLALVSFCVAVPILLGTGYWRLRYELEFDEMNNAVMPASIYLRLHRVAARGIQHRHWLPRRVALRRAERQRVSIARALVRDPDILLLDEATSALDSESEKQVQAAFERAGKGRTMLAVAHRLATVRNAHVIFVLGEGELLERGTHKELLAKRGMYWQM
;
A
#
# COMPACT_ATOMS: atom_id res chain seq x y z
N MET A 1 1.68 25.12 -0.08
CA MET A 1 0.62 25.31 0.94
C MET A 1 1.20 26.06 2.14
N THR A 2 1.64 27.30 1.94
CA THR A 2 2.45 28.05 2.93
C THR A 2 1.79 29.35 3.39
N ALA A 3 0.47 29.53 3.21
CA ALA A 3 -0.13 30.87 3.36
C ALA A 3 -1.37 30.99 4.26
N ARG A 4 -1.73 30.00 5.10
CA ARG A 4 -2.87 30.14 6.04
C ARG A 4 -2.67 29.45 7.40
N SER A 5 -1.47 29.52 7.97
CA SER A 5 -1.21 29.06 9.34
C SER A 5 -0.60 30.18 10.18
N SER A 6 -1.27 31.34 10.24
CA SER A 6 -0.73 32.50 10.97
C SER A 6 -1.76 33.23 11.82
N SER A 7 -2.86 32.60 12.23
CA SER A 7 -3.91 33.31 12.99
C SER A 7 -4.60 32.54 14.10
N ASP A 8 -4.08 31.39 14.56
CA ASP A 8 -4.60 30.74 15.78
C ASP A 8 -3.58 30.85 16.93
N PRO A 9 -3.70 31.85 17.82
CA PRO A 9 -2.77 32.05 18.93
C PRO A 9 -2.78 30.88 19.93
N ARG A 10 -3.89 30.13 20.03
CA ARG A 10 -3.99 28.92 20.88
C ARG A 10 -3.17 27.74 20.35
N GLN A 11 -3.15 27.48 19.05
CA GLN A 11 -2.30 26.43 18.47
C GLN A 11 -0.81 26.77 18.58
N LEU A 12 -0.45 28.05 18.41
CA LEU A 12 0.92 28.50 18.66
C LEU A 12 1.30 28.35 20.15
N GLN A 13 0.38 28.64 21.08
CA GLN A 13 0.62 28.48 22.52
C GLN A 13 0.71 27.00 22.94
N GLU A 14 -0.07 26.11 22.34
CA GLU A 14 0.01 24.65 22.57
C GLU A 14 1.28 24.04 21.97
N LEU A 15 1.67 24.45 20.75
CA LEU A 15 2.91 24.02 20.10
C LEU A 15 4.17 24.57 20.80
N LEU A 16 4.15 25.81 21.28
CA LEU A 16 5.30 26.47 21.90
C LEU A 16 5.38 26.26 23.42
N GLY A 17 4.28 25.98 24.11
CA GLY A 17 4.25 25.87 25.56
C GLY A 17 4.43 24.44 26.06
N ILE A 18 3.48 23.56 25.73
CA ILE A 18 3.41 22.20 26.30
C ILE A 18 4.35 21.25 25.55
N ASN A 19 4.41 21.33 24.22
CA ASN A 19 5.29 20.48 23.41
C ASN A 19 6.77 20.88 23.52
N MET A 20 7.10 22.14 23.78
CA MET A 20 8.49 22.52 24.08
C MET A 20 8.91 22.06 25.47
N ALA A 21 8.05 22.23 26.47
CA ALA A 21 8.34 21.76 27.83
C ALA A 21 8.61 20.24 27.85
N SER A 22 7.83 19.45 27.10
CA SER A 22 8.08 18.01 26.98
C SER A 22 9.40 17.68 26.29
N VAL A 23 9.83 18.46 25.29
CA VAL A 23 11.16 18.31 24.66
C VAL A 23 12.28 18.62 25.65
N PHE A 24 12.17 19.71 26.43
CA PHE A 24 13.18 20.05 27.43
C PHE A 24 13.27 19.01 28.56
N ILE A 25 12.13 18.52 29.06
CA ILE A 25 12.08 17.44 30.04
C ILE A 25 12.69 16.16 29.46
N ALA A 26 12.41 15.84 28.19
CA ALA A 26 12.99 14.68 27.51
C ALA A 26 14.51 14.80 27.38
N ILE A 27 15.04 15.97 27.02
CA ILE A 27 16.49 16.20 26.95
C ILE A 27 17.13 16.01 28.33
N TRP A 28 16.57 16.60 29.38
CA TRP A 28 17.11 16.52 30.74
C TRP A 28 17.06 15.10 31.31
N THR A 29 15.97 14.37 31.06
CA THR A 29 15.85 12.96 31.48
C THR A 29 16.77 12.04 30.70
N LEU A 30 16.98 12.28 29.40
CA LEU A 30 17.92 11.53 28.58
C LEU A 30 19.37 11.74 29.06
N THR A 31 19.77 12.99 29.31
CA THR A 31 21.13 13.28 29.80
C THR A 31 21.36 12.72 31.19
N GLY A 32 20.37 12.82 32.08
CA GLY A 32 20.43 12.27 33.45
C GLY A 32 20.56 10.74 33.47
N THR A 33 19.77 10.03 32.66
CA THR A 33 19.82 8.56 32.59
C THR A 33 21.14 8.05 32.00
N ILE A 34 21.67 8.71 30.96
CA ILE A 34 22.98 8.40 30.40
C ILE A 34 24.09 8.62 31.44
N ALA A 35 24.08 9.75 32.14
CA ALA A 35 25.10 10.06 33.16
C ALA A 35 25.11 9.05 34.32
N ILE A 36 23.93 8.65 34.82
CA ILE A 36 23.79 7.65 35.89
C ILE A 36 24.27 6.27 35.40
N ALA A 37 23.90 5.87 34.18
CA ALA A 37 24.31 4.59 33.59
C ALA A 37 25.83 4.47 33.46
N PHE A 38 26.50 5.54 33.05
CA PHE A 38 27.96 5.58 32.96
C PHE A 38 28.65 5.68 34.34
N SER A 39 28.03 6.33 35.32
CA SER A 39 28.63 6.48 36.67
C SER A 39 28.64 5.16 37.46
N PHE A 40 27.53 4.42 37.48
CA PHE A 40 27.41 3.21 38.30
C PHE A 40 27.78 1.91 37.58
N ALA A 41 27.66 1.86 36.24
CA ALA A 41 27.79 0.61 35.49
C ALA A 41 28.55 0.78 34.16
N TRP A 42 29.65 1.55 34.14
CA TRP A 42 30.38 1.92 32.92
C TRP A 42 30.77 0.74 32.01
N LYS A 43 31.10 -0.43 32.56
CA LYS A 43 31.43 -1.64 31.77
C LYS A 43 30.21 -2.22 31.02
N LEU A 44 29.05 -2.28 31.68
CA LEU A 44 27.80 -2.78 31.08
C LEU A 44 27.20 -1.74 30.11
N ALA A 45 27.26 -0.46 30.46
CA ALA A 45 26.80 0.64 29.62
C ALA A 45 27.57 0.70 28.29
N LEU A 46 28.89 0.52 28.33
CA LEU A 46 29.74 0.50 27.12
C LEU A 46 29.34 -0.65 26.18
N VAL A 47 29.17 -1.87 26.71
CA VAL A 47 28.77 -3.05 25.92
C VAL A 47 27.37 -2.86 25.35
N SER A 48 26.42 -2.38 26.14
CA SER A 48 25.06 -2.09 25.68
C SER A 48 25.03 -1.02 24.59
N PHE A 49 25.85 0.03 24.70
CA PHE A 49 25.93 1.09 23.70
C PHE A 49 26.53 0.56 22.38
N CYS A 50 27.64 -0.19 22.46
CA CYS A 50 28.30 -0.77 21.30
C CYS A 50 27.47 -1.83 20.58
N VAL A 51 26.49 -2.47 21.23
CA VAL A 51 25.60 -3.45 20.60
C VAL A 51 24.29 -2.81 20.16
N ALA A 52 23.60 -2.09 21.04
CA ALA A 52 22.27 -1.57 20.76
C ALA A 52 22.27 -0.44 19.72
N VAL A 53 23.26 0.47 19.75
CA VAL A 53 23.29 1.62 18.85
C VAL A 53 23.56 1.20 17.40
N PRO A 54 24.52 0.33 17.09
CA PRO A 54 24.71 -0.16 15.72
C PRO A 54 23.51 -0.96 15.19
N ILE A 55 22.85 -1.76 16.03
CA ILE A 55 21.63 -2.49 15.63
C ILE A 55 20.48 -1.51 15.35
N LEU A 56 20.28 -0.50 16.20
CA LEU A 56 19.24 0.51 16.03
C LEU A 56 19.50 1.38 14.79
N LEU A 57 20.75 1.80 14.57
CA LEU A 57 21.13 2.57 13.38
C LEU A 57 21.04 1.73 12.12
N GLY A 58 21.45 0.45 12.16
CA GLY A 58 21.35 -0.46 11.03
C GLY A 58 19.89 -0.71 10.64
N THR A 59 19.04 -1.07 11.60
CA THR A 59 17.60 -1.26 11.35
C THR A 59 16.92 0.03 10.91
N GLY A 60 17.27 1.17 11.52
CA GLY A 60 16.77 2.49 11.12
C GLY A 60 17.18 2.89 9.71
N TYR A 61 18.44 2.65 9.33
CA TYR A 61 18.95 2.91 7.99
C TYR A 61 18.25 2.07 6.93
N TRP A 62 18.10 0.76 7.17
CA TRP A 62 17.36 -0.13 6.28
C TRP A 62 15.91 0.29 6.13
N ARG A 63 15.23 0.61 7.23
CA ARG A 63 13.85 1.11 7.21
C ARG A 63 13.73 2.39 6.41
N LEU A 64 14.61 3.38 6.66
CA LEU A 64 14.57 4.66 5.96
C LEU A 64 14.79 4.47 4.46
N ARG A 65 15.73 3.61 4.08
CA ARG A 65 15.99 3.33 2.66
C ARG A 65 14.79 2.70 1.97
N TYR A 66 14.11 1.74 2.62
CA TYR A 66 12.88 1.15 2.08
C TYR A 66 11.70 2.12 2.04
N GLU A 67 11.58 3.00 3.03
CA GLU A 67 10.49 4.00 3.07
C GLU A 67 10.65 5.00 1.92
N LEU A 68 11.87 5.46 1.65
CA LEU A 68 12.16 6.36 0.53
C LEU A 68 11.86 5.71 -0.82
N GLU A 69 12.29 4.45 -1.01
CA GLU A 69 12.03 3.68 -2.23
C GLU A 69 10.52 3.42 -2.42
N PHE A 70 9.80 3.16 -1.32
CA PHE A 70 8.35 3.00 -1.33
C PHE A 70 7.62 4.31 -1.67
N ASP A 71 8.08 5.44 -1.12
CA ASP A 71 7.50 6.76 -1.38
C ASP A 71 7.70 7.18 -2.83
N GLU A 72 8.89 6.95 -3.41
CA GLU A 72 9.17 7.24 -4.81
C GLU A 72 8.25 6.43 -5.75
N MET A 73 8.12 5.12 -5.50
CA MET A 73 7.24 4.25 -6.27
C MET A 73 5.75 4.60 -6.11
N ASN A 74 5.32 4.99 -4.91
CA ASN A 74 3.96 5.42 -4.66
C ASN A 74 3.66 6.78 -5.33
N ASN A 75 4.65 7.68 -5.34
CA ASN A 75 4.57 8.98 -6.03
C ASN A 75 4.54 8.86 -7.55
N ALA A 76 5.06 7.79 -8.14
CA ALA A 76 4.90 7.55 -9.57
C ALA A 76 3.45 7.17 -9.96
N VAL A 77 2.73 6.44 -9.09
CA VAL A 77 1.40 5.90 -9.39
C VAL A 77 0.25 6.85 -9.01
N MET A 78 0.38 7.58 -7.90
CA MET A 78 -0.67 8.45 -7.36
C MET A 78 -1.07 9.65 -8.24
N PRO A 79 -0.15 10.42 -8.88
CA PRO A 79 -0.53 11.62 -9.63
C PRO A 79 -1.41 11.27 -10.83
N ALA A 80 -1.05 10.24 -11.61
CA ALA A 80 -1.82 9.82 -12.79
C ALA A 80 -3.29 9.50 -12.45
N SER A 81 -3.55 8.83 -11.33
CA SER A 81 -4.92 8.52 -10.89
C SER A 81 -5.71 9.77 -10.48
N ILE A 82 -5.08 10.73 -9.80
CA ILE A 82 -5.74 11.98 -9.38
C ILE A 82 -6.03 12.87 -10.58
N TYR A 83 -5.12 12.99 -11.55
CA TYR A 83 -5.32 13.77 -12.78
C TYR A 83 -6.48 13.21 -13.62
N LEU A 84 -6.56 11.89 -13.79
CA LEU A 84 -7.68 11.23 -14.50
C LEU A 84 -9.04 11.49 -13.83
N ARG A 85 -9.07 11.64 -12.49
CA ARG A 85 -10.27 12.02 -11.76
C ARG A 85 -10.58 13.51 -11.92
N LEU A 86 -9.59 14.41 -11.77
CA LEU A 86 -9.78 15.85 -11.92
C LEU A 86 -10.30 16.19 -13.32
N HIS A 87 -9.77 15.57 -14.37
CA HIS A 87 -10.30 15.73 -15.73
C HIS A 87 -11.75 15.27 -15.87
N ARG A 88 -12.13 14.11 -15.29
CA ARG A 88 -13.52 13.62 -15.34
C ARG A 88 -14.50 14.46 -14.53
N VAL A 89 -14.07 15.01 -13.39
CA VAL A 89 -14.92 15.91 -12.57
C VAL A 89 -15.05 17.28 -13.24
N ALA A 90 -13.96 17.82 -13.81
CA ALA A 90 -13.98 19.06 -14.56
C ALA A 90 -14.86 18.96 -15.82
N ALA A 91 -14.82 17.82 -16.53
CA ALA A 91 -15.69 17.56 -17.68
C ALA A 91 -17.19 17.46 -17.32
N ARG A 92 -17.53 17.22 -16.05
CA ARG A 92 -18.92 17.19 -15.56
C ARG A 92 -19.49 18.56 -15.19
N GLY A 93 -18.78 19.65 -15.48
CA GLY A 93 -19.29 21.01 -15.33
C GLY A 93 -19.52 21.46 -13.87
N ILE A 94 -19.06 20.71 -12.87
CA ILE A 94 -19.21 21.11 -11.46
C ILE A 94 -18.12 22.11 -11.12
N GLN A 95 -18.47 23.37 -11.30
CA GLN A 95 -17.64 24.53 -10.97
C GLN A 95 -17.68 24.77 -9.45
N HIS A 96 -16.82 24.09 -8.69
CA HIS A 96 -16.54 24.50 -7.31
C HIS A 96 -15.03 24.54 -7.02
N ARG A 97 -14.53 25.78 -7.03
CA ARG A 97 -13.14 26.23 -6.92
C ARG A 97 -12.60 26.20 -5.47
N HIS A 98 -12.81 25.11 -4.74
CA HIS A 98 -12.31 25.03 -3.35
C HIS A 98 -11.87 23.64 -2.85
N TRP A 99 -11.66 22.66 -3.72
CA TRP A 99 -11.28 21.32 -3.27
C TRP A 99 -9.78 21.08 -3.41
N LEU A 100 -9.04 21.32 -2.32
CA LEU A 100 -7.89 20.55 -1.80
C LEU A 100 -7.37 21.36 -0.59
N PRO A 101 -7.44 20.86 0.65
CA PRO A 101 -6.83 19.57 1.02
C PRO A 101 -7.56 18.78 2.13
N ARG A 102 -7.73 17.47 1.89
CA ARG A 102 -7.71 16.37 2.88
C ARG A 102 -8.31 15.16 2.18
N ARG A 103 -7.51 14.09 2.08
CA ARG A 103 -7.89 12.73 1.64
C ARG A 103 -9.08 12.72 0.65
N VAL A 104 -8.80 12.91 -0.63
CA VAL A 104 -9.81 12.67 -1.68
C VAL A 104 -10.30 11.23 -1.49
N ALA A 105 -11.56 11.07 -1.08
CA ALA A 105 -12.14 9.75 -0.89
C ALA A 105 -12.21 9.05 -2.25
N LEU A 106 -11.26 8.15 -2.50
CA LEU A 106 -11.28 7.34 -3.71
C LEU A 106 -12.45 6.35 -3.62
N ARG A 107 -13.30 6.28 -4.66
CA ARG A 107 -14.29 5.21 -4.81
C ARG A 107 -13.59 3.85 -4.80
N ARG A 108 -14.31 2.79 -4.40
CA ARG A 108 -13.80 1.41 -4.33
C ARG A 108 -13.07 0.99 -5.61
N ALA A 109 -13.69 1.21 -6.77
CA ALA A 109 -13.11 0.95 -8.10
C ALA A 109 -11.76 1.66 -8.36
N GLU A 110 -11.60 2.87 -7.84
CA GLU A 110 -10.39 3.67 -8.08
C GLU A 110 -9.27 3.30 -7.11
N ARG A 111 -9.60 2.99 -5.85
CA ARG A 111 -8.65 2.38 -4.91
C ARG A 111 -8.12 1.06 -5.46
N GLN A 112 -8.99 0.26 -6.07
CA GLN A 112 -8.60 -1.00 -6.68
C GLN A 112 -7.63 -0.78 -7.85
N ARG A 113 -7.92 0.15 -8.78
CA ARG A 113 -6.98 0.49 -9.88
C ARG A 113 -5.63 0.97 -9.37
N VAL A 114 -5.60 1.83 -8.36
CA VAL A 114 -4.36 2.32 -7.76
C VAL A 114 -3.59 1.18 -7.09
N SER A 115 -4.29 0.27 -6.38
CA SER A 115 -3.68 -0.91 -5.78
C SER A 115 -3.06 -1.84 -6.83
N ILE A 116 -3.76 -2.04 -7.95
CA ILE A 116 -3.28 -2.86 -9.08
C ILE A 116 -2.05 -2.21 -9.70
N ALA A 117 -2.12 -0.92 -10.01
CA ALA A 117 -0.98 -0.19 -10.58
C ALA A 117 0.23 -0.24 -9.64
N ARG A 118 0.05 -0.09 -8.33
CA ARG A 118 1.13 -0.24 -7.33
C ARG A 118 1.71 -1.66 -7.30
N ALA A 119 0.87 -2.68 -7.39
CA ALA A 119 1.32 -4.07 -7.45
C ALA A 119 2.12 -4.36 -8.72
N LEU A 120 1.74 -3.76 -9.86
CA LEU A 120 2.44 -3.93 -11.12
C LEU A 120 3.78 -3.18 -11.18
N VAL A 121 3.85 -1.96 -10.64
CA VAL A 121 5.10 -1.17 -10.63
C VAL A 121 6.15 -1.78 -9.72
N ARG A 122 5.75 -2.47 -8.65
CA ARG A 122 6.66 -3.17 -7.73
C ARG A 122 7.34 -4.39 -8.35
N ASP A 123 6.87 -4.83 -9.51
CA ASP A 123 7.30 -6.03 -10.22
C ASP A 123 7.61 -7.26 -9.33
N PRO A 124 6.63 -7.77 -8.57
CA PRO A 124 6.85 -8.88 -7.66
C PRO A 124 6.98 -10.22 -8.41
N ASP A 125 7.83 -11.12 -7.89
CA ASP A 125 7.98 -12.51 -8.36
C ASP A 125 6.69 -13.34 -8.24
N ILE A 126 5.86 -13.00 -7.24
CA ILE A 126 4.58 -13.64 -6.96
C ILE A 126 3.49 -12.57 -6.87
N LEU A 127 2.46 -12.70 -7.72
CA LEU A 127 1.32 -11.78 -7.77
C LEU A 127 0.05 -12.48 -7.27
N LEU A 128 -0.50 -11.98 -6.17
CA LEU A 128 -1.76 -12.46 -5.59
C LEU A 128 -2.89 -11.48 -5.95
N LEU A 129 -3.95 -11.99 -6.59
CA LEU A 129 -5.11 -11.21 -6.99
C LEU A 129 -6.36 -11.74 -6.27
N ASP A 130 -6.88 -10.98 -5.32
CA ASP A 130 -8.12 -11.28 -4.63
C ASP A 130 -9.25 -10.42 -5.20
N GLU A 131 -10.14 -11.04 -5.99
CA GLU A 131 -11.25 -10.38 -6.67
C GLU A 131 -10.89 -9.05 -7.37
N ALA A 132 -9.68 -8.97 -7.94
CA ALA A 132 -9.09 -7.71 -8.39
C ALA A 132 -9.90 -6.97 -9.49
N THR A 133 -10.84 -7.65 -10.14
CA THR A 133 -11.70 -7.11 -11.21
C THR A 133 -13.15 -6.86 -10.78
N SER A 134 -13.55 -7.20 -9.55
CA SER A 134 -14.98 -7.20 -9.15
C SER A 134 -15.61 -5.80 -9.08
N ALA A 135 -14.84 -4.77 -8.71
CA ALA A 135 -15.35 -3.39 -8.63
C ALA A 135 -15.04 -2.53 -9.87
N LEU A 136 -14.64 -3.13 -11.00
CA LEU A 136 -14.35 -2.43 -12.25
C LEU A 136 -15.53 -2.46 -13.23
N ASP A 137 -15.74 -1.35 -13.94
CA ASP A 137 -16.68 -1.24 -15.06
C ASP A 137 -16.19 -2.09 -16.26
N SER A 138 -17.11 -2.64 -17.06
CA SER A 138 -16.80 -3.62 -18.13
C SER A 138 -15.78 -3.16 -19.18
N GLU A 139 -15.73 -1.87 -19.49
CA GLU A 139 -14.73 -1.31 -20.43
C GLU A 139 -13.32 -1.32 -19.82
N SER A 140 -13.22 -0.98 -18.54
CA SER A 140 -11.94 -0.93 -17.82
C SER A 140 -11.44 -2.32 -17.43
N GLU A 141 -12.34 -3.28 -17.25
CA GLU A 141 -12.00 -4.68 -16.96
C GLU A 141 -11.12 -5.29 -18.06
N LYS A 142 -11.44 -5.05 -19.34
CA LYS A 142 -10.62 -5.54 -20.47
C LYS A 142 -9.20 -4.97 -20.45
N GLN A 143 -9.06 -3.67 -20.16
CA GLN A 143 -7.76 -3.01 -20.10
C GLN A 143 -6.91 -3.54 -18.94
N VAL A 144 -7.52 -3.72 -17.78
CA VAL A 144 -6.86 -4.28 -16.59
C VAL A 144 -6.50 -5.75 -16.80
N GLN A 145 -7.36 -6.54 -17.43
CA GLN A 145 -7.08 -7.94 -17.76
C GLN A 145 -5.87 -8.07 -18.70
N ALA A 146 -5.79 -7.23 -19.74
CA ALA A 146 -4.62 -7.21 -20.63
C ALA A 146 -3.34 -6.82 -19.90
N ALA A 147 -3.43 -5.89 -18.93
CA ALA A 147 -2.29 -5.55 -18.07
C ALA A 147 -1.86 -6.73 -17.19
N PHE A 148 -2.81 -7.47 -16.61
CA PHE A 148 -2.52 -8.68 -15.83
C PHE A 148 -1.96 -9.81 -16.66
N GLU A 149 -2.41 -10.01 -17.90
CA GLU A 149 -1.83 -11.03 -18.78
C GLU A 149 -0.38 -10.70 -19.16
N ARG A 150 -0.09 -9.43 -19.48
CA ARG A 150 1.28 -8.98 -19.71
C ARG A 150 2.11 -9.11 -18.45
N ALA A 151 1.52 -8.74 -17.32
CA ALA A 151 2.18 -8.85 -16.05
C ALA A 151 2.52 -10.30 -15.74
N GLY A 152 1.57 -11.24 -15.86
CA GLY A 152 1.74 -12.65 -15.51
C GLY A 152 2.77 -13.39 -16.37
N LYS A 153 3.20 -12.84 -17.51
CA LYS A 153 4.28 -13.43 -18.32
C LYS A 153 5.60 -13.37 -17.56
N GLY A 154 6.11 -14.52 -17.15
CA GLY A 154 7.41 -14.65 -16.48
C GLY A 154 7.35 -14.63 -14.95
N ARG A 155 6.15 -14.61 -14.34
CA ARG A 155 5.99 -14.66 -12.88
C ARG A 155 4.90 -15.61 -12.43
N THR A 156 4.89 -15.94 -11.14
CA THR A 156 3.83 -16.75 -10.55
C THR A 156 2.63 -15.87 -10.22
N MET A 157 1.47 -16.16 -10.81
CA MET A 157 0.22 -15.44 -10.52
C MET A 157 -0.80 -16.40 -9.92
N LEU A 158 -1.33 -16.05 -8.74
CA LEU A 158 -2.46 -16.72 -8.11
C LEU A 158 -3.63 -15.74 -8.04
N ALA A 159 -4.75 -16.10 -8.65
CA ALA A 159 -5.95 -15.26 -8.69
C ALA A 159 -7.15 -16.01 -8.12
N VAL A 160 -7.83 -15.38 -7.18
CA VAL A 160 -9.16 -15.77 -6.69
C VAL A 160 -10.17 -14.92 -7.45
N ALA A 161 -11.08 -15.57 -8.17
CA ALA A 161 -12.04 -14.88 -9.02
C ALA A 161 -13.41 -15.54 -8.97
N HIS A 162 -14.44 -14.70 -8.88
CA HIS A 162 -15.84 -15.09 -9.07
C HIS A 162 -16.29 -14.98 -10.53
N ARG A 163 -15.47 -14.40 -11.41
CA ARG A 163 -15.80 -14.20 -12.84
C ARG A 163 -15.03 -15.18 -13.70
N LEU A 164 -15.75 -15.96 -14.50
CA LEU A 164 -15.17 -16.94 -15.43
C LEU A 164 -14.21 -16.32 -16.45
N ALA A 165 -14.43 -15.04 -16.81
CA ALA A 165 -13.60 -14.29 -17.75
C ALA A 165 -12.14 -14.17 -17.28
N THR A 166 -11.90 -14.03 -15.97
CA THR A 166 -10.56 -13.90 -15.38
C THR A 166 -9.85 -15.26 -15.30
N VAL A 167 -10.60 -16.35 -15.17
CA VAL A 167 -10.08 -17.72 -14.95
C VAL A 167 -9.82 -18.47 -16.26
N ARG A 168 -10.45 -18.08 -17.37
CA ARG A 168 -10.36 -18.77 -18.68
C ARG A 168 -8.92 -18.97 -19.18
N ASN A 169 -8.06 -17.98 -18.97
CA ASN A 169 -6.68 -17.97 -19.46
C ASN A 169 -5.68 -18.50 -18.42
N ALA A 170 -6.15 -19.08 -17.31
CA ALA A 170 -5.28 -19.66 -16.30
C ALA A 170 -4.64 -20.97 -16.79
N HIS A 171 -3.36 -21.16 -16.44
CA HIS A 171 -2.63 -22.39 -16.73
C HIS A 171 -3.22 -23.60 -15.99
N VAL A 172 -3.64 -23.39 -14.75
CA VAL A 172 -4.28 -24.40 -13.90
C VAL A 172 -5.40 -23.72 -13.12
N ILE A 173 -6.56 -24.35 -13.09
CA ILE A 173 -7.73 -23.91 -12.35
C ILE A 173 -7.97 -24.89 -11.20
N PHE A 174 -8.21 -24.34 -10.01
CA PHE A 174 -8.57 -25.08 -8.81
C PHE A 174 -9.98 -24.68 -8.41
N VAL A 175 -10.90 -25.64 -8.37
CA VAL A 175 -12.28 -25.44 -7.93
C VAL A 175 -12.37 -25.93 -6.49
N LEU A 176 -12.65 -25.00 -5.59
CA LEU A 176 -12.81 -25.26 -4.17
C LEU A 176 -14.29 -25.27 -3.82
N GLY A 177 -14.72 -26.23 -3.01
CA GLY A 177 -16.08 -26.29 -2.46
C GLY A 177 -16.07 -26.98 -1.10
N GLU A 178 -16.86 -26.46 -0.16
CA GLU A 178 -16.97 -26.97 1.23
C GLU A 178 -15.62 -27.08 1.98
N GLY A 179 -14.61 -26.31 1.57
CA GLY A 179 -13.27 -26.34 2.16
C GLY A 179 -12.34 -27.40 1.55
N GLU A 180 -12.79 -28.17 0.57
CA GLU A 180 -11.99 -29.18 -0.14
C GLU A 180 -11.77 -28.82 -1.62
N LEU A 181 -10.72 -29.40 -2.21
CA LEU A 181 -10.42 -29.28 -3.64
C LEU A 181 -11.27 -30.29 -4.42
N LEU A 182 -12.32 -29.79 -5.07
CA LEU A 182 -13.26 -30.62 -5.84
C LEU A 182 -12.70 -30.98 -7.21
N GLU A 183 -12.16 -29.99 -7.92
CA GLU A 183 -11.66 -30.18 -9.29
C GLU A 183 -10.36 -29.41 -9.53
N ARG A 184 -9.51 -30.01 -10.37
CA ARG A 184 -8.27 -29.42 -10.86
C ARG A 184 -8.11 -29.75 -12.34
N GLY A 185 -7.71 -28.76 -13.13
CA GLY A 185 -7.40 -28.97 -14.54
C GLY A 185 -7.30 -27.66 -15.32
N THR A 186 -7.18 -27.78 -16.63
CA THR A 186 -7.31 -26.65 -17.55
C THR A 186 -8.77 -26.32 -17.83
N HIS A 187 -9.05 -25.13 -18.37
CA HIS A 187 -10.42 -24.71 -18.73
C HIS A 187 -11.15 -25.75 -19.60
N LYS A 188 -10.45 -26.34 -20.57
CA LYS A 188 -11.02 -27.34 -21.49
C LYS A 188 -11.33 -28.67 -20.79
N GLU A 189 -10.42 -29.13 -19.93
CA GLU A 189 -10.60 -30.38 -19.17
C GLU A 189 -11.78 -30.28 -18.19
N LEU A 190 -11.89 -29.16 -17.48
CA LEU A 190 -12.97 -28.93 -16.52
C LEU A 190 -14.34 -28.81 -17.21
N LEU A 191 -14.39 -28.18 -18.40
CA LEU A 191 -15.61 -28.15 -19.21
C LEU A 191 -16.04 -29.55 -19.69
N ALA A 192 -15.07 -30.40 -20.07
CA ALA A 192 -15.37 -31.77 -20.51
C ALA A 192 -15.92 -32.64 -19.38
N LYS A 193 -15.48 -32.41 -18.13
CA LYS A 193 -15.95 -33.13 -16.95
C LYS A 193 -17.40 -32.80 -16.56
N ARG A 194 -17.97 -31.69 -17.07
CA ARG A 194 -19.34 -31.21 -16.76
C ARG A 194 -19.66 -31.19 -15.24
N GLY A 195 -18.65 -30.89 -14.43
CA GLY A 195 -18.76 -30.84 -12.97
C GLY A 195 -19.20 -29.47 -12.44
N MET A 196 -18.76 -29.10 -11.24
CA MET A 196 -19.07 -27.82 -10.59
C MET A 196 -18.57 -26.62 -11.40
N TYR A 197 -17.44 -26.76 -12.08
CA TYR A 197 -16.92 -25.71 -12.97
C TYR A 197 -17.87 -25.39 -14.13
N TRP A 198 -18.64 -26.36 -14.60
CA TRP A 198 -19.60 -26.19 -15.70
C TRP A 198 -20.86 -25.44 -15.26
N GLN A 199 -21.18 -25.45 -13.97
CA GLN A 199 -22.39 -24.82 -13.41
C GLN A 199 -22.18 -23.34 -13.04
N MET A 200 -20.93 -22.85 -13.05
CA MET A 200 -20.55 -21.45 -12.81
C MET A 200 -20.65 -20.57 -14.06
#